data_AF-A0A1J5AJ62-F1
#
_entry.id   AF-A0A1J5AJ62-F1
#
_cell.length_a   1.000
_cell.length_b   1.000
_cell.length_c   1.000
_cell.angle_alpha   90.00
_cell.angle_beta   90.00
_cell.angle_gamma   90.00
#
_symmetry.space_group_name_H-M   'P 1'
#
loop_
_entity.id
_entity.type
_entity.pdbx_description
1 polymer ?
#
loop_
_entity_poly.entity_id
_entity_poly.type
_entity_poly.pdbx_seq_one_letter_code
_entity_poly.pdbx_strand_id
1 'polypeptide(L)'
;MMSPPGRGFLDAAYRILKEAGHPMHGREIVQACLERGLWATDALDPNIAGTTTLYSEIRRHPNRREFTMLGKGQFGLKEWEDAGANPASVVESPTVNPAHEQPVAFSAAGRSFTLTGQQVLDTARRALVDGLPPESQEYLSWAVEIDGHLVGVKWLFSLVTGAQRFTFTTFEAAPIFRRMGLSVQQLRTGAEPEADTAETTDLTKQEFLERARAALAVLVSGMEYDAQTLVPDARLLKVTLAPFSGAYYQLWIRPKGHEFGLDFGSSRKLNHERMQAFLPHQEALCRATGEQVHVGPWGSYWTRVWYELPKASLTEDLAAAYAGRLHRLIQVTLPILRQVYAVHTVPVQPERRTEAPPSAYAVLDAQVTAVRDFLNGRSSRPSDERLCDWVNFCYEFGLFREGRDLFRLVDPSQVNLWYYERAKRLAKVCAMKVAGHA
;
A
#
# COMPACT_ATOMS: atom_id res chain seq x y z
N MET A 1 18.43 -48.39 -15.88
CA MET A 1 17.80 -48.50 -14.55
C MET A 1 17.29 -47.13 -14.17
N MET A 2 15.98 -46.94 -14.20
CA MET A 2 15.31 -45.68 -13.87
C MET A 2 15.15 -45.60 -12.34
N SER A 3 15.52 -44.45 -11.75
CA SER A 3 15.45 -44.21 -10.30
C SER A 3 14.01 -44.09 -9.81
N PRO A 4 13.70 -44.48 -8.55
CA PRO A 4 12.33 -44.54 -8.05
C PRO A 4 11.74 -43.14 -7.80
N PRO A 5 10.42 -42.95 -7.97
CA PRO A 5 9.73 -41.68 -7.78
C PRO A 5 9.37 -41.47 -6.30
N GLY A 6 9.88 -40.40 -5.68
CA GLY A 6 9.52 -40.01 -4.30
C GLY A 6 10.62 -39.28 -3.52
N ARG A 7 11.20 -38.19 -4.07
CA ARG A 7 12.12 -37.31 -3.32
C ARG A 7 11.80 -35.85 -3.58
N GLY A 8 10.71 -35.38 -2.99
CA GLY A 8 10.39 -33.95 -2.98
C GLY A 8 11.21 -33.20 -1.92
N PHE A 9 11.27 -31.87 -2.02
CA PHE A 9 11.89 -31.03 -0.98
C PHE A 9 11.29 -31.29 0.41
N LEU A 10 9.97 -31.52 0.50
CA LEU A 10 9.28 -31.78 1.77
C LEU A 10 9.75 -33.08 2.44
N ASP A 11 9.97 -34.16 1.67
CA ASP A 11 10.50 -35.42 2.23
C ASP A 11 11.91 -35.22 2.78
N ALA A 12 12.74 -34.44 2.07
CA ALA A 12 14.09 -34.09 2.52
C ALA A 12 14.04 -33.21 3.79
N ALA A 13 13.17 -32.21 3.82
CA ALA A 13 12.99 -31.32 4.96
C ALA A 13 12.49 -32.07 6.21
N TYR A 14 11.56 -33.03 6.05
CA TYR A 14 11.09 -33.87 7.15
C TYR A 14 12.24 -34.68 7.77
N ARG A 15 13.09 -35.30 6.94
CA ARG A 15 14.26 -36.06 7.43
C ARG A 15 15.25 -35.18 8.19
N ILE A 16 15.57 -34.00 7.64
CA ILE A 16 16.48 -33.05 8.30
C ILE A 16 15.94 -32.65 9.67
N LEU A 17 14.67 -32.26 9.75
CA LEU A 17 14.05 -31.87 11.02
C LEU A 17 14.00 -33.04 12.01
N LYS A 18 13.63 -34.24 11.54
CA LYS A 18 13.54 -35.43 12.39
C LYS A 18 14.89 -35.83 12.99
N GLU A 19 15.96 -35.73 12.21
CA GLU A 19 17.31 -36.00 12.68
C GLU A 19 17.85 -34.88 13.60
N ALA A 20 17.49 -33.62 13.33
CA ALA A 20 17.88 -32.50 14.18
C ALA A 20 17.21 -32.57 15.57
N GLY A 21 15.96 -33.06 15.63
CA GLY A 21 15.21 -33.18 16.88
C GLY A 21 14.84 -31.83 17.53
N HIS A 22 15.09 -30.72 16.86
CA HIS A 22 14.75 -29.38 17.29
C HIS A 22 14.32 -28.51 16.09
N PRO A 23 13.57 -27.41 16.32
CA PRO A 23 13.18 -26.50 15.25
C PRO A 23 14.39 -25.90 14.54
N MET A 24 14.28 -25.70 13.22
CA MET A 24 15.33 -25.12 12.39
C MET A 24 14.78 -23.99 11.53
N HIS A 25 15.60 -23.00 11.21
CA HIS A 25 15.21 -21.94 10.29
C HIS A 25 15.08 -22.48 8.85
N GLY A 26 14.10 -22.01 8.08
CA GLY A 26 13.84 -22.54 6.73
C GLY A 26 15.07 -22.57 5.81
N ARG A 27 15.92 -21.55 5.92
CA ARG A 27 17.21 -21.46 5.22
C ARG A 27 18.19 -22.57 5.61
N GLU A 28 18.25 -22.91 6.89
CA GLU A 28 19.14 -23.97 7.41
C GLU A 28 18.66 -25.34 6.93
N ILE A 29 17.34 -25.56 6.88
CA ILE A 29 16.73 -26.78 6.36
C ILE A 29 17.08 -26.94 4.88
N VAL A 30 16.87 -25.88 4.08
CA VAL A 30 17.20 -25.89 2.65
C VAL A 30 18.68 -26.20 2.43
N GLN A 31 19.56 -25.52 3.16
CA GLN A 31 21.00 -25.70 3.03
C GLN A 31 21.41 -27.13 3.41
N ALA A 32 20.87 -27.68 4.49
CA ALA A 32 21.14 -29.06 4.92
C ALA A 32 20.62 -30.09 3.89
N CYS A 33 19.48 -29.84 3.25
CA CYS A 33 18.96 -30.70 2.18
C CYS A 33 19.88 -30.70 0.94
N LEU A 34 20.44 -29.54 0.56
CA LEU A 34 21.35 -29.42 -0.58
C LEU A 34 22.72 -30.03 -0.28
N GLU A 35 23.30 -29.74 0.89
CA GLU A 35 24.61 -30.26 1.30
C GLU A 35 24.63 -31.79 1.41
N ARG A 36 23.52 -32.40 1.82
CA ARG A 36 23.39 -33.85 1.94
C ARG A 36 22.90 -34.53 0.65
N GLY A 37 22.72 -33.78 -0.44
CA GLY A 37 22.22 -34.31 -1.72
C GLY A 37 20.83 -34.93 -1.63
N LEU A 38 20.02 -34.51 -0.65
CA LEU A 38 18.67 -35.01 -0.42
C LEU A 38 17.63 -34.31 -1.31
N TRP A 39 17.97 -33.12 -1.81
CA TRP A 39 17.16 -32.32 -2.72
C TRP A 39 18.04 -31.62 -3.76
N ALA A 40 17.51 -31.45 -4.98
CA ALA A 40 18.13 -30.68 -6.06
C ALA A 40 17.06 -29.79 -6.72
N THR A 41 17.45 -28.61 -7.19
CA THR A 41 16.53 -27.64 -7.82
C THR A 41 17.24 -26.77 -8.85
N ASP A 42 16.52 -26.42 -9.92
CA ASP A 42 16.97 -25.49 -10.96
C ASP A 42 16.54 -24.03 -10.68
N ALA A 43 15.96 -23.76 -9.51
CA ALA A 43 15.50 -22.42 -9.13
C ALA A 43 16.67 -21.44 -8.97
N LEU A 44 16.47 -20.19 -9.41
CA LEU A 44 17.46 -19.10 -9.31
C LEU A 44 17.92 -18.85 -7.86
N ASP A 45 17.04 -19.05 -6.88
CA ASP A 45 17.37 -19.07 -5.46
C ASP A 45 16.71 -20.28 -4.76
N PRO A 46 17.49 -21.33 -4.45
CA PRO A 46 17.01 -22.52 -3.75
C PRO A 46 16.41 -22.23 -2.37
N ASN A 47 16.90 -21.22 -1.65
CA ASN A 47 16.40 -20.85 -0.32
C ASN A 47 14.99 -20.28 -0.42
N ILE A 48 14.72 -19.43 -1.41
CA ILE A 48 13.38 -18.91 -1.67
C ILE A 48 12.45 -20.05 -2.10
N ALA A 49 12.88 -20.88 -3.06
CA ALA A 49 12.06 -21.97 -3.58
C ALA A 49 11.69 -23.00 -2.48
N GLY A 50 12.68 -23.45 -1.70
CA GLY A 50 12.47 -24.39 -0.61
C GLY A 50 11.62 -23.79 0.51
N THR A 51 11.98 -22.62 1.04
CA THR A 51 11.23 -22.00 2.15
C THR A 51 9.78 -21.69 1.74
N THR A 52 9.54 -21.23 0.49
CA THR A 52 8.18 -21.00 -0.04
C THR A 52 7.37 -22.30 -0.13
N THR A 53 8.04 -23.41 -0.44
CA THR A 53 7.40 -24.75 -0.48
C THR A 53 6.96 -25.18 0.92
N LEU A 54 7.79 -25.00 1.96
CA LEU A 54 7.41 -25.26 3.36
C LEU A 54 6.22 -24.39 3.81
N TYR A 55 6.25 -23.07 3.53
CA TYR A 55 5.14 -22.19 3.85
C TYR A 55 3.85 -22.59 3.11
N SER A 56 3.96 -22.99 1.84
CA SER A 56 2.83 -23.39 1.03
C SER A 56 2.21 -24.70 1.53
N GLU A 57 3.02 -25.66 1.97
CA GLU A 57 2.54 -26.93 2.55
C GLU A 57 1.76 -26.69 3.83
N ILE A 58 2.32 -25.94 4.78
CA ILE A 58 1.66 -25.59 6.06
C ILE A 58 0.33 -24.86 5.82
N ARG A 59 0.29 -23.98 4.81
CA ARG A 59 -0.92 -23.21 4.47
C ARG A 59 -1.98 -24.03 3.73
N ARG A 60 -1.59 -24.90 2.80
CA ARG A 60 -2.53 -25.68 1.96
C ARG A 60 -3.05 -26.91 2.68
N HIS A 61 -2.27 -27.45 3.61
CA HIS A 61 -2.61 -28.67 4.33
C HIS A 61 -2.46 -28.50 5.85
N PRO A 62 -3.23 -27.59 6.49
CA PRO A 62 -3.15 -27.35 7.93
C PRO A 62 -3.44 -28.61 8.76
N ASN A 63 -4.16 -29.59 8.18
CA ASN A 63 -4.51 -30.88 8.78
C ASN A 63 -3.57 -32.04 8.39
N ARG A 64 -2.56 -31.84 7.52
CA ARG A 64 -1.50 -32.84 7.32
C ARG A 64 -0.49 -32.73 8.46
N ARG A 65 -0.12 -33.89 9.01
CA ARG A 65 0.53 -34.03 10.33
C ARG A 65 2.05 -33.79 10.35
N GLU A 66 2.64 -33.18 9.32
CA GLU A 66 4.10 -33.27 9.13
C GLU A 66 4.87 -32.03 9.63
N PHE A 67 4.38 -30.81 9.39
CA PHE A 67 5.12 -29.57 9.70
C PHE A 67 4.31 -28.56 10.49
N THR A 68 4.97 -27.81 11.37
CA THR A 68 4.44 -26.67 12.13
C THR A 68 5.40 -25.49 12.07
N MET A 69 4.89 -24.27 12.25
CA MET A 69 5.68 -23.04 12.28
C MET A 69 5.68 -22.48 13.70
N LEU A 70 6.88 -22.33 14.27
CA LEU A 70 7.06 -21.98 15.69
C LEU A 70 7.44 -20.51 15.90
N GLY A 71 7.27 -19.68 14.86
CA GLY A 71 7.66 -18.27 14.84
C GLY A 71 9.10 -18.05 14.35
N LYS A 72 9.49 -16.79 14.12
CA LYS A 72 10.85 -16.38 13.68
C LYS A 72 11.40 -17.11 12.43
N GLY A 73 10.53 -17.63 11.54
CA GLY A 73 10.97 -18.39 10.35
C GLY A 73 11.47 -19.80 10.66
N GLN A 74 11.20 -20.30 11.87
CA GLN A 74 11.53 -21.66 12.30
C GLN A 74 10.40 -22.64 12.00
N PHE A 75 10.79 -23.82 11.54
CA PHE A 75 9.92 -24.93 11.22
C PHE A 75 10.26 -26.10 12.14
N GLY A 76 9.22 -26.82 12.57
CA GLY A 76 9.35 -28.04 13.36
C GLY A 76 8.37 -29.10 12.88
N LEU A 77 8.42 -30.27 13.51
CA LEU A 77 7.50 -31.37 13.22
C LEU A 77 6.33 -31.34 14.21
N LYS A 78 5.10 -31.56 13.73
CA LYS A 78 3.92 -31.62 14.60
C LYS A 78 3.95 -32.80 15.58
N GLU A 79 4.65 -33.90 15.24
CA GLU A 79 4.85 -35.03 16.16
C GLU A 79 5.60 -34.65 17.44
N TRP A 80 6.24 -33.47 17.50
CA TRP A 80 6.83 -32.92 18.72
C TRP A 80 5.80 -32.29 19.67
N GLU A 81 4.64 -31.89 19.17
CA GLU A 81 3.54 -31.33 19.99
C GLU A 81 2.82 -32.44 20.78
N ASP A 82 2.70 -33.65 20.21
CA ASP A 82 2.03 -34.81 20.83
C ASP A 82 2.90 -35.53 21.89
N ALA A 83 4.21 -35.27 21.92
CA ALA A 83 5.16 -35.97 22.80
C ALA A 83 5.35 -35.33 24.18
N GLY A 84 4.65 -34.23 24.50
CA GLY A 84 4.71 -33.59 25.82
C GLY A 84 6.08 -33.02 26.21
N ALA A 85 7.02 -32.90 25.26
CA ALA A 85 8.33 -32.31 25.49
C ALA A 85 8.23 -30.79 25.37
N ASN A 86 7.92 -30.12 26.47
CA ASN A 86 8.11 -28.68 26.61
C ASN A 86 9.62 -28.35 26.52
N PRO A 87 10.13 -27.66 25.49
CA PRO A 87 11.54 -27.31 25.42
C PRO A 87 11.88 -26.04 26.22
N ALA A 88 10.91 -25.45 26.93
CA ALA A 88 11.12 -24.28 27.76
C ALA A 88 11.29 -24.66 29.24
N SER A 89 12.30 -25.47 29.57
CA SER A 89 12.79 -25.58 30.95
C SER A 89 14.16 -26.25 31.04
N VAL A 90 15.21 -25.49 30.71
CA VAL A 90 16.49 -25.61 31.42
C VAL A 90 16.90 -24.21 31.83
N VAL A 91 17.10 -24.06 33.14
CA VAL A 91 17.50 -22.84 33.83
C VAL A 91 18.90 -22.43 33.37
N GLU A 92 19.05 -21.26 32.75
CA GLU A 92 20.33 -20.57 32.63
C GLU A 92 20.19 -19.09 33.03
N SER A 93 21.09 -18.66 33.89
CA SER A 93 21.35 -17.28 34.34
C SER A 93 21.37 -16.27 33.18
N PRO A 94 21.09 -14.96 33.41
CA PRO A 94 20.85 -14.00 32.33
C PRO A 94 22.10 -13.83 31.48
N THR A 95 22.17 -14.54 30.36
CA THR A 95 23.12 -14.30 29.30
C THR A 95 22.65 -13.05 28.57
N VAL A 96 23.34 -11.94 28.83
CA VAL A 96 23.19 -10.69 28.08
C VAL A 96 23.41 -11.03 26.61
N ASN A 97 22.39 -10.83 25.77
CA ASN A 97 22.52 -11.06 24.34
C ASN A 97 23.59 -10.09 23.80
N PRO A 98 24.72 -10.57 23.24
CA PRO A 98 25.86 -9.73 22.84
C PRO A 98 25.50 -8.69 21.77
N ALA A 99 24.36 -8.85 21.09
CA ALA A 99 23.81 -7.85 20.17
C ALA A 99 23.37 -6.56 20.88
N HIS A 100 23.07 -6.59 22.19
CA HIS A 100 22.65 -5.42 22.96
C HIS A 100 23.82 -4.54 23.42
N GLU A 101 25.05 -5.04 23.38
CA GLU A 101 26.23 -4.29 23.83
C GLU A 101 26.89 -3.49 22.70
N GLN A 102 26.62 -3.84 21.44
CA GLN A 102 27.21 -3.14 20.30
C GLN A 102 26.63 -1.71 20.16
N PRO A 103 27.48 -0.65 20.19
CA PRO A 103 27.01 0.71 19.99
C PRO A 103 26.53 0.94 18.57
N VAL A 104 25.34 1.49 18.43
CA VAL A 104 24.75 1.87 17.14
C VAL A 104 24.76 3.37 17.01
N ALA A 105 25.55 3.88 16.05
CA ALA A 105 25.54 5.28 15.67
C ALA A 105 24.40 5.58 14.68
N PHE A 106 23.69 6.69 14.92
CA PHE A 106 22.61 7.19 14.06
C PHE A 106 22.39 8.69 14.28
N SER A 107 21.62 9.33 13.40
CA SER A 107 21.22 10.73 13.55
C SER A 107 19.69 10.83 13.65
N ALA A 108 19.21 11.67 14.55
CA ALA A 108 17.78 11.98 14.71
C ALA A 108 17.62 13.46 15.09
N ALA A 109 16.62 14.13 14.52
CA ALA A 109 16.33 15.56 14.79
C ALA A 109 17.57 16.49 14.70
N GLY A 110 18.45 16.25 13.72
CA GLY A 110 19.67 17.06 13.51
C GLY A 110 20.79 16.82 14.52
N ARG A 111 20.66 15.82 15.40
CA ARG A 111 21.67 15.44 16.39
C ARG A 111 22.17 14.03 16.12
N SER A 112 23.44 13.78 16.40
CA SER A 112 24.04 12.44 16.32
C SER A 112 24.00 11.76 17.67
N PHE A 113 23.67 10.47 17.66
CA PHE A 113 23.54 9.60 18.81
C PHE A 113 24.38 8.34 18.61
N THR A 114 24.90 7.83 19.72
CA THR A 114 25.51 6.51 19.81
C THR A 114 24.93 5.85 21.05
N LEU A 115 24.10 4.82 20.84
CA LEU A 115 23.43 4.11 21.92
C LEU A 115 23.58 2.59 21.74
N THR A 116 23.63 1.87 22.85
CA THR A 116 23.55 0.40 22.87
C THR A 116 22.11 -0.04 23.12
N GLY A 117 21.79 -1.30 22.77
CA GLY A 117 20.49 -1.89 23.11
C GLY A 117 20.26 -1.93 24.62
N GLN A 118 21.31 -2.19 25.39
CA GLN A 118 21.26 -2.18 26.86
C GLN A 118 20.87 -0.81 27.42
N GLN A 119 21.45 0.28 26.90
CA GLN A 119 21.10 1.64 27.31
C GLN A 119 19.63 1.98 27.02
N VAL A 120 19.09 1.46 25.92
CA VAL A 120 17.67 1.62 25.57
C VAL A 120 16.79 0.83 26.53
N LEU A 121 17.13 -0.43 26.84
CA LEU A 121 16.41 -1.27 27.80
C LEU A 121 16.41 -0.67 29.21
N ASP A 122 17.55 -0.20 29.70
CA ASP A 122 17.68 0.39 31.04
C ASP A 122 16.91 1.71 31.16
N THR A 123 16.83 2.47 30.06
CA THR A 123 16.01 3.69 30.02
C THR A 123 14.52 3.35 29.98
N ALA A 124 14.12 2.34 29.21
CA ALA A 124 12.74 1.85 29.19
C ALA A 124 12.31 1.34 30.56
N ARG A 125 13.12 0.49 31.21
CA ARG A 125 12.85 -0.05 32.55
C ARG A 125 12.63 1.04 33.58
N ARG A 126 13.51 2.05 33.61
CA ARG A 126 13.37 3.20 34.53
C ARG A 126 12.07 3.98 34.28
N ALA A 127 11.65 4.12 33.03
CA ALA A 127 10.40 4.80 32.70
C ALA A 127 9.14 3.96 32.95
N LEU A 128 9.28 2.65 33.18
CA LEU A 128 8.18 1.71 33.41
C LEU A 128 8.05 1.29 34.89
N VAL A 129 8.87 1.82 35.80
CA VAL A 129 8.86 1.48 37.23
C VAL A 129 7.48 1.70 37.85
N ASP A 130 6.78 2.75 37.44
CA ASP A 130 5.44 3.11 37.95
C ASP A 130 4.30 2.53 37.08
N GLY A 131 4.61 1.59 36.18
CA GLY A 131 3.68 1.00 35.22
C GLY A 131 3.80 1.56 33.80
N LEU A 132 2.94 1.08 32.89
CA LEU A 132 2.92 1.50 31.49
C LEU A 132 2.20 2.86 31.35
N PRO A 133 2.89 3.97 31.06
CA PRO A 133 2.22 5.24 30.83
C PRO A 133 1.28 5.13 29.60
N PRO A 134 0.13 5.82 29.58
CA PRO A 134 -0.83 5.72 28.46
C PRO A 134 -0.18 5.93 27.09
N GLU A 135 0.80 6.83 27.03
CA GLU A 135 1.50 7.17 25.82
C GLU A 135 2.46 6.08 25.31
N SER A 136 2.91 5.15 26.18
CA SER A 136 3.70 3.99 25.74
C SER A 136 2.84 2.95 25.04
N GLN A 137 1.51 3.00 25.22
CA GLN A 137 0.55 2.09 24.62
C GLN A 137 0.02 2.58 23.27
N GLU A 138 0.43 3.77 22.81
CA GLU A 138 0.07 4.34 21.51
C GLU A 138 0.82 3.68 20.32
N TYR A 139 0.83 2.35 20.26
CA TYR A 139 1.43 1.60 19.18
C TYR A 139 0.38 1.14 18.17
N LEU A 140 0.15 1.94 17.11
CA LEU A 140 -0.85 1.60 16.08
C LEU A 140 -0.61 0.22 15.43
N SER A 141 0.66 -0.07 15.10
CA SER A 141 1.04 -1.31 14.42
C SER A 141 2.50 -1.72 14.66
N TRP A 142 3.20 -1.07 15.58
CA TRP A 142 4.64 -1.27 15.80
C TRP A 142 5.00 -1.09 17.27
N ALA A 143 5.48 -2.16 17.89
CA ALA A 143 5.87 -2.18 19.29
C ALA A 143 7.27 -2.77 19.47
N VAL A 144 7.92 -2.40 20.56
CA VAL A 144 9.14 -3.02 21.07
C VAL A 144 8.75 -3.79 22.33
N GLU A 145 9.22 -5.02 22.44
CA GLU A 145 9.04 -5.83 23.64
C GLU A 145 10.13 -5.50 24.66
N ILE A 146 9.72 -5.10 25.86
CA ILE A 146 10.59 -4.76 27.00
C ILE A 146 10.10 -5.59 28.20
N ASP A 147 10.89 -6.57 28.62
CA ASP A 147 10.58 -7.46 29.75
C ASP A 147 9.15 -8.04 29.72
N GLY A 148 8.68 -8.44 28.53
CA GLY A 148 7.34 -8.99 28.31
C GLY A 148 6.23 -7.95 28.07
N HIS A 149 6.53 -6.65 28.17
CA HIS A 149 5.60 -5.56 27.86
C HIS A 149 5.83 -4.99 26.46
N LEU A 150 4.74 -4.75 25.73
CA LEU A 150 4.79 -4.05 24.45
C LEU A 150 4.71 -2.54 24.66
N VAL A 151 5.71 -1.82 24.15
CA VAL A 151 5.74 -0.35 24.15
C VAL A 151 5.89 0.19 22.74
N GLY A 152 5.32 1.36 22.48
CA GLY A 152 5.37 1.96 21.15
C GLY A 152 6.77 2.38 20.73
N VAL A 153 7.14 2.02 19.50
CA VAL A 153 8.45 2.37 18.91
C VAL A 153 8.69 3.88 18.98
N LYS A 154 7.68 4.70 18.69
CA LYS A 154 7.83 6.17 18.71
C LYS A 154 7.98 6.73 20.12
N TRP A 155 7.27 6.14 21.09
CA TRP A 155 7.41 6.51 22.49
C TRP A 155 8.84 6.22 22.98
N LEU A 156 9.30 4.97 22.78
CA LEU A 156 10.61 4.54 23.23
C LEU A 156 11.73 5.34 22.56
N PHE A 157 11.60 5.62 21.25
CA PHE A 157 12.61 6.39 20.53
C PHE A 157 12.67 7.84 20.99
N SER A 158 11.51 8.45 21.28
CA SER A 158 11.44 9.80 21.87
C SER A 158 12.08 9.84 23.26
N LEU A 159 11.80 8.81 24.08
CA LEU A 159 12.34 8.68 25.43
C LEU A 159 13.88 8.63 25.44
N VAL A 160 14.50 7.83 24.55
CA VAL A 160 15.96 7.64 24.55
C VAL A 160 16.75 8.70 23.80
N THR A 161 16.11 9.46 22.89
CA THR A 161 16.77 10.52 22.11
C THR A 161 16.44 11.93 22.58
N GLY A 162 15.36 12.11 23.35
CA GLY A 162 14.77 13.41 23.66
C GLY A 162 14.11 14.11 22.46
N ALA A 163 14.03 13.45 21.29
CA ALA A 163 13.40 14.02 20.12
C ALA A 163 11.87 14.04 20.26
N GLN A 164 11.22 15.07 19.72
CA GLN A 164 9.77 15.16 19.71
C GLN A 164 9.17 14.12 18.76
N ARG A 165 8.11 13.42 19.17
CA ARG A 165 7.55 12.27 18.42
C ARG A 165 7.15 12.56 16.97
N PHE A 166 6.89 13.82 16.60
CA PHE A 166 6.52 14.18 15.22
C PHE A 166 7.72 14.48 14.32
N THR A 167 8.95 14.55 14.86
CA THR A 167 10.16 14.84 14.08
C THR A 167 10.80 13.58 13.47
N PHE A 168 10.18 12.41 13.65
CA PHE A 168 10.62 11.13 13.10
C PHE A 168 9.44 10.17 12.93
N THR A 169 9.63 9.16 12.08
CA THR A 169 8.66 8.12 11.76
C THR A 169 9.03 6.80 12.41
N THR A 170 8.05 5.90 12.54
CA THR A 170 8.30 4.53 13.01
C THR A 170 9.24 3.76 12.07
N PHE A 171 9.22 4.08 10.77
CA PHE A 171 10.10 3.46 9.77
C PHE A 171 11.55 3.91 9.90
N GLU A 172 11.82 5.08 10.47
CA GLU A 172 13.18 5.54 10.79
C GLU A 172 13.66 4.92 12.12
N ALA A 173 12.80 4.85 13.13
CA ALA A 173 13.16 4.36 14.47
C ALA A 173 13.29 2.83 14.56
N ALA A 174 12.38 2.06 13.95
CA ALA A 174 12.34 0.60 14.08
C ALA A 174 13.62 -0.10 13.57
N PRO A 175 14.22 0.26 12.42
CA PRO A 175 15.48 -0.32 11.97
C PRO A 175 16.65 -0.04 12.92
N ILE A 176 16.66 1.11 13.59
CA ILE A 176 17.71 1.48 14.56
C ILE A 176 17.63 0.54 15.77
N PHE A 177 16.44 0.32 16.32
CA PHE A 177 16.25 -0.61 17.42
C PHE A 177 16.58 -2.07 17.05
N ARG A 178 16.25 -2.51 15.84
CA ARG A 178 16.67 -3.83 15.35
C ARG A 178 18.19 -3.98 15.27
N ARG A 179 18.90 -2.94 14.82
CA ARG A 179 20.37 -2.90 14.81
C ARG A 179 20.97 -2.98 16.22
N MET A 180 20.24 -2.52 17.24
CA MET A 180 20.59 -2.63 18.67
C MET A 180 20.16 -3.96 19.31
N GLY A 181 19.68 -4.92 18.49
CA GLY A 181 19.24 -6.23 18.94
C GLY A 181 17.84 -6.27 19.58
N LEU A 182 17.09 -5.17 19.60
CA LEU A 182 15.76 -5.12 20.23
C LEU A 182 14.69 -5.84 19.39
N SER A 183 13.75 -6.49 20.08
CA SER A 183 12.60 -7.17 19.48
C SER A 183 11.56 -6.15 19.03
N VAL A 184 11.61 -5.76 17.75
CA VAL A 184 10.64 -4.83 17.15
C VAL A 184 9.61 -5.59 16.34
N GLN A 185 8.38 -5.61 16.83
CA GLN A 185 7.25 -6.33 16.26
C GLN A 185 6.32 -5.39 15.50
N GLN A 186 5.91 -5.80 14.30
CA GLN A 186 4.81 -5.15 13.59
C GLN A 186 3.51 -5.86 13.97
N LEU A 187 2.76 -5.27 14.89
CA LEU A 187 1.47 -5.79 15.31
C LEU A 187 0.43 -5.55 14.22
N ARG A 188 -0.20 -6.62 13.76
CA ARG A 188 -1.39 -6.49 12.91
C ARG A 188 -2.50 -5.90 13.75
N THR A 189 -2.96 -4.71 13.41
CA THR A 189 -4.22 -4.19 13.96
C THR A 189 -5.35 -5.06 13.41
N GLY A 190 -5.82 -6.03 14.21
CA GLY A 190 -7.00 -6.85 13.92
C GLY A 190 -6.84 -8.34 14.20
N ALA A 191 -6.80 -8.71 15.48
CA ALA A 191 -7.47 -9.90 16.02
C ALA A 191 -7.77 -9.55 17.49
N GLU A 192 -8.92 -8.91 17.72
CA GLU A 192 -9.50 -8.82 19.07
C GLU A 192 -10.51 -9.97 19.24
N PRO A 193 -10.75 -10.42 20.48
CA PRO A 193 -11.43 -11.67 20.77
C PRO A 193 -12.91 -11.60 20.38
N GLU A 194 -13.41 -12.68 19.78
CA GLU A 194 -14.82 -12.90 19.50
C GLU A 194 -15.61 -12.86 20.81
N ALA A 195 -16.33 -11.76 21.02
CA ALA A 195 -17.51 -11.73 21.86
C ALA A 195 -18.70 -12.20 21.02
N ASP A 196 -19.37 -13.20 21.56
CA ASP A 196 -20.45 -13.96 20.97
C ASP A 196 -21.68 -13.10 20.58
N THR A 197 -22.42 -13.59 19.57
CA THR A 197 -23.79 -13.24 19.13
C THR A 197 -24.03 -11.99 18.25
N ALA A 198 -23.96 -12.18 16.93
CA ALA A 198 -25.07 -12.02 15.98
C ALA A 198 -24.57 -12.32 14.55
N GLU A 199 -25.36 -13.03 13.73
CA GLU A 199 -25.06 -13.27 12.31
C GLU A 199 -24.95 -11.93 11.55
N THR A 200 -23.75 -11.34 11.50
CA THR A 200 -23.49 -10.13 10.71
C THR A 200 -23.01 -10.50 9.32
N THR A 201 -23.77 -10.10 8.32
CA THR A 201 -23.46 -10.09 6.88
C THR A 201 -22.36 -9.07 6.53
N ASP A 202 -21.32 -8.96 7.34
CA ASP A 202 -20.23 -8.00 7.15
C ASP A 202 -19.32 -8.45 6.00
N LEU A 203 -19.24 -7.61 4.97
CA LEU A 203 -18.41 -7.86 3.81
C LEU A 203 -16.94 -7.61 4.14
N THR A 204 -16.05 -8.31 3.46
CA THR A 204 -14.65 -7.88 3.44
C THR A 204 -14.53 -6.51 2.80
N LYS A 205 -13.49 -5.75 3.14
CA LYS A 205 -13.28 -4.41 2.56
C LYS A 205 -13.19 -4.42 1.04
N GLN A 206 -12.59 -5.47 0.47
CA GLN A 206 -12.48 -5.64 -0.98
C GLN A 206 -13.85 -5.88 -1.62
N GLU A 207 -14.65 -6.78 -1.06
CA GLU A 207 -16.01 -7.06 -1.53
C GLU A 207 -16.94 -5.84 -1.41
N PHE A 208 -16.81 -5.10 -0.30
CA PHE A 208 -17.52 -3.84 -0.08
C PHE A 208 -17.19 -2.83 -1.17
N LEU A 209 -15.90 -2.63 -1.47
CA LEU A 209 -15.46 -1.66 -2.47
C LEU A 209 -15.83 -2.08 -3.89
N GLU A 210 -15.81 -3.36 -4.23
CA GLU A 210 -16.26 -3.84 -5.53
C GLU A 210 -17.78 -3.66 -5.72
N ARG A 211 -18.58 -3.89 -4.67
CA ARG A 211 -20.02 -3.59 -4.70
C ARG A 211 -20.29 -2.09 -4.84
N ALA A 212 -19.58 -1.26 -4.07
CA ALA A 212 -19.68 0.19 -4.18
C ALA A 212 -19.26 0.67 -5.58
N ARG A 213 -18.20 0.10 -6.15
CA ARG A 213 -17.74 0.37 -7.52
C ARG A 213 -18.81 0.01 -8.55
N ALA A 214 -19.41 -1.17 -8.44
CA ALA A 214 -20.45 -1.63 -9.36
C ALA A 214 -21.68 -0.72 -9.32
N ALA A 215 -22.16 -0.37 -8.11
CA ALA A 215 -23.26 0.58 -7.93
C ALA A 215 -22.91 1.96 -8.48
N LEU A 216 -21.68 2.43 -8.25
CA LEU A 216 -21.21 3.73 -8.74
C LEU A 216 -21.10 3.76 -10.27
N ALA A 217 -20.63 2.67 -10.89
CA ALA A 217 -20.52 2.56 -12.35
C ALA A 217 -21.87 2.79 -13.04
N VAL A 218 -22.96 2.29 -12.44
CA VAL A 218 -24.33 2.56 -12.92
C VAL A 218 -24.66 4.05 -12.81
N LEU A 219 -24.38 4.67 -11.67
CA LEU A 219 -24.69 6.09 -11.43
C LEU A 219 -23.92 7.03 -12.35
N VAL A 220 -22.65 6.72 -12.66
CA VAL A 220 -21.80 7.58 -13.51
C VAL A 220 -21.95 7.31 -15.01
N SER A 221 -22.62 6.22 -15.41
CA SER A 221 -22.79 5.85 -16.82
C SER A 221 -23.55 6.89 -17.67
N GLY A 222 -24.34 7.76 -17.03
CA GLY A 222 -25.08 8.84 -17.69
C GLY A 222 -24.40 10.22 -17.61
N MET A 223 -23.18 10.29 -17.09
CA MET A 223 -22.47 11.57 -16.96
C MET A 223 -21.88 12.04 -18.29
N GLU A 224 -21.71 13.35 -18.43
CA GLU A 224 -21.10 13.99 -19.62
C GLU A 224 -19.66 13.53 -19.89
N TYR A 225 -18.96 13.04 -18.86
CA TYR A 225 -17.57 12.63 -18.96
C TYR A 225 -17.41 11.15 -18.67
N ASP A 226 -16.53 10.50 -19.43
CA ASP A 226 -16.09 9.15 -19.17
C ASP A 226 -15.43 9.06 -17.79
N ALA A 227 -16.11 8.35 -16.89
CA ALA A 227 -15.64 8.07 -15.55
C ALA A 227 -15.01 6.67 -15.51
N GLN A 228 -13.74 6.60 -15.13
CA GLN A 228 -13.08 5.32 -14.88
C GLN A 228 -13.09 5.05 -13.38
N THR A 229 -13.70 3.93 -12.97
CA THR A 229 -13.74 3.49 -11.57
C THR A 229 -12.79 2.33 -11.35
N LEU A 230 -11.92 2.39 -10.34
CA LEU A 230 -10.89 1.39 -10.05
C LEU A 230 -10.83 1.10 -8.54
N VAL A 231 -10.65 -0.16 -8.16
CA VAL A 231 -10.28 -0.56 -6.78
C VAL A 231 -8.79 -0.96 -6.79
N PRO A 232 -7.85 0.00 -6.63
CA PRO A 232 -6.42 -0.30 -6.70
C PRO A 232 -5.92 -1.16 -5.54
N ASP A 233 -6.59 -1.13 -4.39
CA ASP A 233 -6.31 -1.98 -3.24
C ASP A 233 -7.57 -2.21 -2.39
N ALA A 234 -7.47 -3.09 -1.40
CA ALA A 234 -8.58 -3.50 -0.54
C ALA A 234 -9.14 -2.39 0.38
N ARG A 235 -8.73 -1.13 0.25
CA ARG A 235 -9.22 -0.01 1.06
C ARG A 235 -9.64 1.19 0.24
N LEU A 236 -9.32 1.24 -1.04
CA LEU A 236 -9.52 2.42 -1.87
C LEU A 236 -10.36 2.10 -3.10
N LEU A 237 -11.42 2.88 -3.32
CA LEU A 237 -12.08 3.02 -4.61
C LEU A 237 -11.71 4.40 -5.17
N LYS A 238 -11.18 4.42 -6.38
CA LYS A 238 -10.76 5.62 -7.10
C LYS A 238 -11.64 5.85 -8.32
N VAL A 239 -11.98 7.11 -8.60
CA VAL A 239 -12.69 7.52 -9.81
C VAL A 239 -11.94 8.65 -10.50
N THR A 240 -11.59 8.47 -11.76
CA THR A 240 -11.00 9.51 -12.60
C THR A 240 -11.99 9.93 -13.67
N LEU A 241 -11.98 11.22 -13.99
CA LEU A 241 -12.79 11.79 -15.07
C LEU A 241 -11.83 12.28 -16.16
N ALA A 242 -12.03 11.82 -17.39
CA ALA A 242 -11.09 12.01 -18.49
C ALA A 242 -10.56 13.46 -18.71
N PRO A 243 -11.37 14.54 -18.61
CA PRO A 243 -10.89 15.91 -18.87
C PRO A 243 -10.11 16.52 -17.69
N PHE A 244 -10.16 15.94 -16.48
CA PHE A 244 -9.60 16.53 -15.27
C PHE A 244 -8.31 15.82 -14.85
N SER A 245 -7.28 15.84 -15.72
CA SER A 245 -5.99 15.22 -15.42
C SER A 245 -5.38 15.79 -14.13
N GLY A 246 -4.73 14.93 -13.34
CA GLY A 246 -4.21 15.29 -12.02
C GLY A 246 -5.27 15.54 -10.95
N ALA A 247 -6.55 15.23 -11.20
CA ALA A 247 -7.61 15.19 -10.19
C ALA A 247 -8.31 13.82 -10.19
N TYR A 248 -8.69 13.33 -9.01
CA TYR A 248 -9.50 12.11 -8.90
C TYR A 248 -10.35 12.12 -7.64
N TYR A 249 -11.45 11.39 -7.69
CA TYR A 249 -12.28 11.15 -6.52
C TYR A 249 -11.91 9.83 -5.86
N GLN A 250 -12.17 9.74 -4.56
CA GLN A 250 -11.92 8.52 -3.81
C GLN A 250 -12.96 8.25 -2.73
N LEU A 251 -13.13 6.96 -2.44
CA LEU A 251 -13.69 6.41 -1.22
C LEU A 251 -12.61 5.57 -0.53
N TRP A 252 -12.26 5.92 0.71
CA TRP A 252 -11.21 5.25 1.47
C TRP A 252 -11.73 4.65 2.79
N ILE A 253 -11.63 3.33 2.93
CA ILE A 253 -12.00 2.57 4.12
C ILE A 253 -10.84 2.54 5.13
N ARG A 254 -10.89 3.43 6.13
CA ARG A 254 -9.87 3.55 7.18
C ARG A 254 -10.32 2.85 8.48
N PRO A 255 -9.37 2.51 9.39
CA PRO A 255 -9.73 1.89 10.67
C PRO A 255 -10.59 2.76 11.60
N LYS A 256 -10.42 4.09 11.54
CA LYS A 256 -11.09 5.06 12.41
C LYS A 256 -12.34 5.69 11.80
N GLY A 257 -12.64 5.41 10.53
CA GLY A 257 -13.69 6.08 9.77
C GLY A 257 -13.53 5.86 8.28
N HIS A 258 -14.46 6.38 7.49
CA HIS A 258 -14.48 6.23 6.04
C HIS A 258 -14.43 7.61 5.40
N GLU A 259 -13.59 7.80 4.40
CA GLU A 259 -13.31 9.12 3.82
C GLU A 259 -13.80 9.18 2.38
N PHE A 260 -14.39 10.31 2.01
CA PHE A 260 -14.73 10.66 0.63
C PHE A 260 -13.94 11.89 0.26
N GLY A 261 -13.31 11.87 -0.92
CA GLY A 261 -12.43 12.96 -1.32
C GLY A 261 -12.41 13.21 -2.81
N LEU A 262 -12.10 14.45 -3.18
CA LEU A 262 -11.54 14.88 -4.46
C LEU A 262 -10.11 15.33 -4.18
N ASP A 263 -9.14 14.57 -4.69
CA ASP A 263 -7.73 14.83 -4.52
C ASP A 263 -7.12 15.47 -5.77
N PHE A 264 -6.19 16.39 -5.53
CA PHE A 264 -5.35 16.99 -6.57
C PHE A 264 -3.92 16.48 -6.42
N GLY A 265 -3.48 15.72 -7.43
CA GLY A 265 -2.20 14.99 -7.48
C GLY A 265 -1.24 15.51 -8.55
N SER A 266 -1.23 16.82 -8.78
CA SER A 266 -0.45 17.54 -9.78
C SER A 266 0.84 18.16 -9.20
N SER A 267 1.36 19.21 -9.85
CA SER A 267 2.36 20.11 -9.29
C SER A 267 1.80 20.85 -8.07
N ARG A 268 2.66 21.21 -7.13
CA ARG A 268 2.25 21.91 -5.89
C ARG A 268 1.50 23.21 -6.19
N LYS A 269 1.91 23.93 -7.24
CA LYS A 269 1.26 25.17 -7.69
C LYS A 269 -0.15 24.89 -8.18
N LEU A 270 -0.33 23.97 -9.12
CA LEU A 270 -1.64 23.62 -9.68
C LEU A 270 -2.57 23.03 -8.62
N ASN A 271 -2.06 22.20 -7.72
CA ASN A 271 -2.82 21.67 -6.58
C ASN A 271 -3.37 22.83 -5.72
N HIS A 272 -2.51 23.79 -5.37
CA HIS A 272 -2.92 24.93 -4.57
C HIS A 272 -3.93 25.81 -5.30
N GLU A 273 -3.74 26.11 -6.59
CA GLU A 273 -4.68 26.90 -7.40
C GLU A 273 -6.05 26.22 -7.49
N ARG A 274 -6.07 24.90 -7.77
CA ARG A 274 -7.29 24.10 -7.79
C ARG A 274 -8.00 24.16 -6.45
N MET A 275 -7.29 23.90 -5.34
CA MET A 275 -7.84 23.97 -3.98
C MET A 275 -8.38 25.36 -3.62
N GLN A 276 -7.69 26.44 -3.97
CA GLN A 276 -8.11 27.82 -3.69
C GLN A 276 -9.47 28.12 -4.32
N ALA A 277 -9.75 27.60 -5.52
CA ALA A 277 -11.04 27.77 -6.16
C ALA A 277 -12.19 27.08 -5.41
N PHE A 278 -11.93 26.07 -4.58
CA PHE A 278 -12.97 25.39 -3.77
C PHE A 278 -13.25 26.07 -2.43
N LEU A 279 -12.32 26.89 -1.90
CA LEU A 279 -12.48 27.52 -0.58
C LEU A 279 -13.76 28.38 -0.46
N PRO A 280 -14.11 29.24 -1.44
CA PRO A 280 -15.35 30.04 -1.37
C PRO A 280 -16.63 29.20 -1.40
N HIS A 281 -16.55 27.94 -1.86
CA HIS A 281 -17.69 27.06 -2.02
C HIS A 281 -17.84 26.06 -0.86
N GLN A 282 -16.94 26.05 0.12
CA GLN A 282 -16.92 25.03 1.17
C GLN A 282 -18.25 24.91 1.92
N GLU A 283 -18.88 26.01 2.33
CA GLU A 283 -20.19 25.96 3.00
C GLU A 283 -21.31 25.44 2.11
N ALA A 284 -21.30 25.81 0.83
CA ALA A 284 -22.29 25.34 -0.14
C ALA A 284 -22.13 23.84 -0.39
N LEU A 285 -20.89 23.35 -0.43
CA LEU A 285 -20.58 21.93 -0.52
C LEU A 285 -21.06 21.19 0.72
N CYS A 286 -20.84 21.72 1.93
CA CYS A 286 -21.38 21.12 3.15
C CYS A 286 -22.91 20.95 3.09
N ARG A 287 -23.63 22.01 2.67
CA ARG A 287 -25.09 21.95 2.53
C ARG A 287 -25.54 20.95 1.47
N ALA A 288 -24.83 20.88 0.35
CA ALA A 288 -25.19 20.03 -0.78
C ALA A 288 -24.88 18.55 -0.53
N THR A 289 -23.77 18.23 0.14
CA THR A 289 -23.44 16.85 0.53
C THR A 289 -24.23 16.40 1.75
N GLY A 290 -24.59 17.32 2.64
CA GLY A 290 -25.13 17.05 3.97
C GLY A 290 -24.05 16.68 5.00
N GLU A 291 -22.76 16.90 4.66
CA GLU A 291 -21.61 16.46 5.46
C GLU A 291 -20.65 17.62 5.72
N GLN A 292 -19.81 17.51 6.75
CA GLN A 292 -18.78 18.52 7.02
C GLN A 292 -17.64 18.39 6.00
N VAL A 293 -17.71 19.18 4.93
CA VAL A 293 -16.68 19.25 3.89
C VAL A 293 -15.52 20.15 4.33
N HIS A 294 -14.32 19.65 4.13
CA HIS A 294 -13.05 20.34 4.34
C HIS A 294 -12.37 20.57 2.99
N VAL A 295 -11.68 21.70 2.86
CA VAL A 295 -10.86 22.06 1.70
C VAL A 295 -9.49 22.47 2.22
N GLY A 296 -8.42 21.84 1.75
CA GLY A 296 -7.11 22.12 2.32
C GLY A 296 -5.97 21.20 1.87
N PRO A 297 -4.75 21.47 2.39
CA PRO A 297 -3.59 20.63 2.13
C PRO A 297 -3.74 19.25 2.78
N TRP A 298 -3.12 18.26 2.14
CA TRP A 298 -3.02 16.89 2.65
C TRP A 298 -1.58 16.39 2.49
N GLY A 299 -0.88 16.25 3.62
CA GLY A 299 0.56 16.02 3.62
C GLY A 299 1.34 17.18 2.98
N SER A 300 2.50 16.89 2.41
CA SER A 300 3.44 17.89 1.90
C SER A 300 3.19 18.36 0.46
N TYR A 301 2.39 17.61 -0.32
CA TYR A 301 2.29 17.82 -1.78
C TYR A 301 0.87 17.79 -2.34
N TRP A 302 -0.10 17.30 -1.57
CA TRP A 302 -1.47 17.13 -2.05
C TRP A 302 -2.37 18.21 -1.46
N THR A 303 -3.47 18.45 -2.15
CA THR A 303 -4.58 19.26 -1.66
C THR A 303 -5.87 18.54 -2.02
N ARG A 304 -6.91 18.71 -1.22
CA ARG A 304 -8.14 17.95 -1.39
C ARG A 304 -9.37 18.68 -0.89
N VAL A 305 -10.51 18.22 -1.39
CA VAL A 305 -11.85 18.50 -0.87
C VAL A 305 -12.39 17.19 -0.32
N TRP A 306 -12.66 17.09 0.99
CA TRP A 306 -13.00 15.80 1.60
C TRP A 306 -13.97 15.94 2.77
N TYR A 307 -14.61 14.83 3.14
CA TYR A 307 -15.30 14.68 4.42
C TYR A 307 -15.11 13.26 4.95
N GLU A 308 -15.30 13.09 6.25
CA GLU A 308 -15.14 11.80 6.94
C GLU A 308 -16.47 11.36 7.55
N LEU A 309 -16.74 10.07 7.47
CA LEU A 309 -17.85 9.41 8.15
C LEU A 309 -17.30 8.51 9.27
N PRO A 310 -18.07 8.33 10.37
CA PRO A 310 -17.70 7.40 11.42
C PRO A 310 -17.59 5.98 10.86
N LYS A 311 -16.83 5.13 11.57
CA LYS A 311 -16.72 3.71 11.25
C LYS A 311 -18.10 3.06 11.29
N ALA A 312 -18.42 2.27 10.27
CA ALA A 312 -19.67 1.50 10.19
C ALA A 312 -19.37 0.06 9.72
N SER A 313 -20.33 -0.85 9.98
CA SER A 313 -20.33 -2.22 9.45
C SER A 313 -20.44 -2.20 7.93
N LEU A 314 -19.65 -3.04 7.26
CA LEU A 314 -19.49 -3.00 5.81
C LEU A 314 -20.55 -3.88 5.15
N THR A 315 -21.78 -3.38 5.09
CA THR A 315 -22.91 -4.10 4.50
C THR A 315 -23.11 -3.76 3.03
N GLU A 316 -23.93 -4.54 2.34
CA GLU A 316 -24.32 -4.29 0.95
C GLU A 316 -25.10 -2.97 0.78
N ASP A 317 -26.05 -2.70 1.68
CA ASP A 317 -26.80 -1.43 1.68
C ASP A 317 -25.88 -0.23 1.88
N LEU A 318 -24.86 -0.36 2.75
CA LEU A 318 -23.89 0.70 2.97
C LEU A 318 -23.02 0.91 1.72
N ALA A 319 -22.65 -0.15 0.99
CA ALA A 319 -21.89 -0.03 -0.25
C ALA A 319 -22.67 0.77 -1.31
N ALA A 320 -23.97 0.50 -1.46
CA ALA A 320 -24.86 1.25 -2.34
C ALA A 320 -25.02 2.72 -1.88
N ALA A 321 -25.20 2.95 -0.58
CA ALA A 321 -25.26 4.30 -0.02
C ALA A 321 -23.96 5.08 -0.25
N TYR A 322 -22.81 4.42 -0.14
CA TYR A 322 -21.50 5.02 -0.35
C TYR A 322 -21.24 5.36 -1.82
N ALA A 323 -21.69 4.51 -2.75
CA ALA A 323 -21.71 4.85 -4.17
C ALA A 323 -22.54 6.12 -4.42
N GLY A 324 -23.74 6.22 -3.83
CA GLY A 324 -24.59 7.41 -3.94
C GLY A 324 -23.94 8.67 -3.37
N ARG A 325 -23.24 8.56 -2.24
CA ARG A 325 -22.49 9.67 -1.62
C ARG A 325 -21.31 10.13 -2.48
N LEU A 326 -20.53 9.20 -3.01
CA LEU A 326 -19.41 9.53 -3.90
C LEU A 326 -19.91 10.16 -5.20
N HIS A 327 -20.99 9.64 -5.77
CA HIS A 327 -21.65 10.26 -6.93
C HIS A 327 -22.15 11.68 -6.63
N ARG A 328 -22.79 11.89 -5.47
CA ARG A 328 -23.23 13.23 -5.04
C ARG A 328 -22.05 14.17 -4.90
N LEU A 329 -20.95 13.74 -4.27
CA LEU A 329 -19.72 14.53 -4.17
C LEU A 329 -19.26 14.96 -5.56
N ILE A 330 -19.17 14.03 -6.52
CA ILE A 330 -18.81 14.34 -7.91
C ILE A 330 -19.76 15.40 -8.48
N GLN A 331 -21.07 15.22 -8.38
CA GLN A 331 -22.05 16.15 -8.94
C GLN A 331 -21.91 17.58 -8.41
N VAL A 332 -21.67 17.74 -7.10
CA VAL A 332 -21.61 19.07 -6.48
C VAL A 332 -20.26 19.76 -6.71
N THR A 333 -19.17 19.02 -6.88
CA THR A 333 -17.84 19.59 -7.16
C THR A 333 -17.57 19.78 -8.65
N LEU A 334 -18.25 19.04 -9.53
CA LEU A 334 -18.00 19.06 -10.96
C LEU A 334 -18.13 20.46 -11.61
N PRO A 335 -19.12 21.32 -11.28
CA PRO A 335 -19.20 22.66 -11.85
C PRO A 335 -18.00 23.55 -11.49
N ILE A 336 -17.50 23.44 -10.26
CA ILE A 336 -16.31 24.17 -9.79
C ILE A 336 -15.08 23.61 -10.52
N LEU A 337 -14.95 22.29 -10.60
CA LEU A 337 -13.85 21.62 -11.29
C LEU A 337 -13.79 22.03 -12.78
N ARG A 338 -14.94 22.16 -13.44
CA ARG A 338 -15.03 22.68 -14.82
C ARG A 338 -14.48 24.09 -14.94
N GLN A 339 -14.88 24.99 -14.04
CA GLN A 339 -14.39 26.38 -14.08
C GLN A 339 -12.86 26.43 -13.90
N VAL A 340 -12.35 25.66 -12.94
CA VAL A 340 -10.91 25.58 -12.66
C VAL A 340 -10.13 25.08 -13.88
N TYR A 341 -10.61 24.06 -14.57
CA TYR A 341 -9.91 23.50 -15.72
C TYR A 341 -10.15 24.29 -17.02
N ALA A 342 -11.29 24.97 -17.16
CA ALA A 342 -11.57 25.85 -18.30
C ALA A 342 -10.64 27.08 -18.35
N VAL A 343 -10.13 27.55 -17.21
CA VAL A 343 -9.11 28.61 -17.17
C VAL A 343 -7.79 28.15 -17.81
N HIS A 344 -7.55 26.84 -17.90
CA HIS A 344 -6.35 26.25 -18.51
C HIS A 344 -6.57 25.67 -19.90
N THR A 345 -7.80 25.70 -20.44
CA THR A 345 -8.15 25.28 -21.79
C THR A 345 -9.02 26.33 -22.47
N VAL A 346 -8.46 27.04 -23.47
CA VAL A 346 -9.27 27.92 -24.35
C VAL A 346 -10.42 27.08 -24.95
N PRO A 347 -11.67 27.58 -24.98
CA PRO A 347 -12.82 26.74 -25.29
C PRO A 347 -12.98 26.50 -26.79
N VAL A 348 -13.27 25.25 -27.17
CA VAL A 348 -13.86 24.90 -28.47
C VAL A 348 -15.33 24.55 -28.23
N GLN A 349 -16.22 25.17 -29.01
CA GLN A 349 -17.67 24.95 -28.96
C GLN A 349 -18.06 23.49 -29.30
N PRO A 350 -19.17 22.97 -28.75
CA PRO A 350 -19.59 21.61 -29.00
C PRO A 350 -20.50 21.53 -30.23
N GLU A 351 -20.09 20.77 -31.25
CA GLU A 351 -21.06 20.15 -32.16
C GLU A 351 -21.48 18.79 -31.58
N ARG A 352 -22.76 18.71 -31.23
CA ARG A 352 -23.46 17.49 -30.84
C ARG A 352 -23.40 16.47 -31.99
N ARG A 353 -22.97 15.25 -31.68
CA ARG A 353 -23.55 14.04 -32.26
C ARG A 353 -23.72 12.96 -31.20
N THR A 354 -24.98 12.67 -30.93
CA THR A 354 -25.45 11.53 -30.14
C THR A 354 -25.24 10.27 -30.97
N GLU A 355 -24.31 9.41 -30.56
CA GLU A 355 -24.23 8.04 -31.05
C GLU A 355 -24.12 7.08 -29.86
N ALA A 356 -24.63 5.86 -30.08
CA ALA A 356 -24.76 4.77 -29.12
C ALA A 356 -23.46 4.50 -28.32
N PRO A 357 -23.55 3.92 -27.10
CA PRO A 357 -22.37 3.71 -26.26
C PRO A 357 -21.27 2.97 -27.05
N PRO A 358 -20.07 3.57 -27.19
CA PRO A 358 -19.00 2.95 -27.94
C PRO A 358 -18.60 1.64 -27.27
N SER A 359 -18.35 0.61 -28.08
CA SER A 359 -17.71 -0.60 -27.56
C SER A 359 -16.35 -0.22 -26.94
N ALA A 360 -15.82 -1.06 -26.04
CA ALA A 360 -14.50 -0.82 -25.43
C ALA A 360 -13.40 -0.57 -26.47
N TYR A 361 -13.53 -1.14 -27.68
CA TYR A 361 -12.64 -0.89 -28.80
C TYR A 361 -12.77 0.52 -29.39
N ALA A 362 -13.97 1.07 -29.49
CA ALA A 362 -14.20 2.42 -30.01
C ALA A 362 -13.64 3.51 -29.08
N VAL A 363 -13.64 3.30 -27.76
CA VAL A 363 -13.00 4.21 -26.79
C VAL A 363 -11.47 4.19 -26.95
N LEU A 364 -10.89 3.01 -27.18
CA LEU A 364 -9.46 2.86 -27.48
C LEU A 364 -9.10 3.54 -28.81
N ASP A 365 -9.90 3.34 -29.85
CA ASP A 365 -9.70 3.95 -31.17
C ASP A 365 -9.80 5.48 -31.11
N ALA A 366 -10.69 6.03 -30.29
CA ALA A 366 -10.81 7.46 -30.04
C ALA A 366 -9.54 8.02 -29.36
N GLN A 367 -8.99 7.31 -28.37
CA GLN A 367 -7.73 7.70 -27.71
C GLN A 367 -6.54 7.64 -28.66
N VAL A 368 -6.44 6.59 -29.48
CA VAL A 368 -5.39 6.46 -30.52
C VAL A 368 -5.49 7.60 -31.54
N THR A 369 -6.70 7.91 -31.99
CA THR A 369 -6.97 9.02 -32.91
C THR A 369 -6.54 10.35 -32.29
N ALA A 370 -6.93 10.63 -31.04
CA ALA A 370 -6.56 11.86 -30.35
C ALA A 370 -5.04 12.04 -30.20
N VAL A 371 -4.31 10.98 -29.84
CA VAL A 371 -2.84 10.99 -29.75
C VAL A 371 -2.22 11.29 -31.11
N ARG A 372 -2.67 10.61 -32.17
CA ARG A 372 -2.12 10.79 -33.52
C ARG A 372 -2.46 12.15 -34.10
N ASP A 373 -3.66 12.66 -33.87
CA ASP A 373 -4.04 13.99 -34.31
C ASP A 373 -3.18 15.06 -33.65
N PHE A 374 -2.93 14.94 -32.35
CA PHE A 374 -2.02 15.85 -31.64
C PHE A 374 -0.59 15.77 -32.19
N LEU A 375 -0.02 14.56 -32.31
CA LEU A 375 1.34 14.38 -32.83
C LEU A 375 1.50 14.86 -34.29
N ASN A 376 0.42 14.87 -35.06
CA ASN A 376 0.40 15.40 -36.44
C ASN A 376 -0.01 16.88 -36.51
N GLY A 377 -0.17 17.58 -35.39
CA GLY A 377 -0.54 19.00 -35.35
C GLY A 377 -1.99 19.30 -35.77
N ARG A 378 -2.87 18.29 -35.76
CA ARG A 378 -4.29 18.41 -36.09
C ARG A 378 -5.19 18.76 -34.90
N SER A 379 -4.64 18.77 -33.68
CA SER A 379 -5.37 19.17 -32.47
C SER A 379 -4.56 20.10 -31.59
N SER A 380 -5.26 20.83 -30.70
CA SER A 380 -4.64 21.75 -29.74
C SER A 380 -3.75 21.01 -28.74
N ARG A 381 -2.71 21.69 -28.25
CA ARG A 381 -1.79 21.12 -27.26
C ARG A 381 -2.53 20.80 -25.94
N PRO A 382 -2.50 19.55 -25.47
CA PRO A 382 -3.03 19.18 -24.16
C PRO A 382 -2.04 19.57 -23.06
N SER A 383 -2.47 19.48 -21.79
CA SER A 383 -1.59 19.73 -20.65
C SER A 383 -0.46 18.70 -20.58
N ASP A 384 0.67 19.06 -19.95
CA ASP A 384 1.81 18.14 -19.80
C ASP A 384 1.46 16.89 -18.96
N GLU A 385 0.46 16.98 -18.08
CA GLU A 385 -0.09 15.82 -17.35
C GLU A 385 -0.84 14.87 -18.29
N ARG A 386 -1.63 15.43 -19.21
CA ARG A 386 -2.33 14.65 -20.23
C ARG A 386 -1.35 14.01 -21.22
N LEU A 387 -0.24 14.67 -21.51
CA LEU A 387 0.87 14.06 -22.25
C LEU A 387 1.45 12.86 -21.48
N CYS A 388 1.66 12.97 -20.16
CA CYS A 388 2.07 11.83 -19.33
C CYS A 388 1.04 10.69 -19.31
N ASP A 389 -0.26 11.00 -19.25
CA ASP A 389 -1.34 10.00 -19.35
C ASP A 389 -1.22 9.23 -20.68
N TRP A 390 -1.05 9.97 -21.78
CA TRP A 390 -0.90 9.39 -23.12
C TRP A 390 0.38 8.59 -23.30
N VAL A 391 1.49 8.96 -22.64
CA VAL A 391 2.72 8.14 -22.61
C VAL A 391 2.44 6.78 -21.95
N ASN A 392 1.71 6.75 -20.83
CA ASN A 392 1.33 5.49 -20.17
C ASN A 392 0.39 4.65 -21.05
N PHE A 393 -0.63 5.26 -21.65
CA PHE A 393 -1.52 4.60 -22.62
C PHE A 393 -0.73 3.99 -23.79
N CYS A 394 0.16 4.77 -24.41
CA CYS A 394 0.97 4.28 -25.52
C CYS A 394 1.87 3.10 -25.14
N TYR A 395 2.41 3.09 -23.92
CA TYR A 395 3.18 1.95 -23.41
C TYR A 395 2.30 0.70 -23.26
N GLU A 396 1.13 0.82 -22.62
CA GLU A 396 0.22 -0.31 -22.35
C GLU A 396 -0.30 -0.97 -23.63
N PHE A 397 -0.57 -0.17 -24.68
CA PHE A 397 -1.14 -0.64 -25.94
C PHE A 397 -0.13 -0.82 -27.07
N GLY A 398 1.18 -0.79 -26.78
CA GLY A 398 2.23 -1.09 -27.75
C GLY A 398 2.50 0.00 -28.80
N LEU A 399 2.00 1.22 -28.59
CA LEU A 399 2.21 2.40 -29.44
C LEU A 399 3.54 3.08 -29.10
N PHE A 400 4.63 2.32 -29.18
CA PHE A 400 5.92 2.73 -28.61
C PHE A 400 6.53 3.97 -29.28
N ARG A 401 6.23 4.21 -30.57
CA ARG A 401 6.71 5.40 -31.28
C ARG A 401 6.02 6.65 -30.73
N GLU A 402 4.69 6.61 -30.63
CA GLU A 402 3.87 7.68 -30.08
C GLU A 402 4.24 7.97 -28.62
N GLY A 403 4.40 6.95 -27.78
CA GLY A 403 4.80 7.11 -26.38
C GLY A 403 6.16 7.79 -26.20
N ARG A 404 7.14 7.47 -27.06
CA ARG A 404 8.45 8.15 -27.07
C ARG A 404 8.31 9.60 -27.50
N ASP A 405 7.57 9.86 -28.58
CA ASP A 405 7.47 11.19 -29.20
C ASP A 405 6.66 12.17 -28.32
N LEU A 406 5.62 11.68 -27.65
CA LEU A 406 4.85 12.45 -26.66
C LEU A 406 5.70 12.93 -25.49
N PHE A 407 6.54 12.06 -24.92
CA PHE A 407 7.34 12.42 -23.74
C PHE A 407 8.33 13.56 -24.01
N ARG A 408 8.81 13.70 -25.24
CA ARG A 408 9.70 14.81 -25.65
C ARG A 408 9.02 16.18 -25.56
N LEU A 409 7.69 16.19 -25.56
CA LEU A 409 6.90 17.41 -25.50
C LEU A 409 6.56 17.80 -24.06
N VAL A 410 6.82 16.93 -23.07
CA VAL A 410 6.47 17.16 -21.65
C VAL A 410 7.45 18.15 -21.02
N ASP A 411 6.94 19.26 -20.50
CA ASP A 411 7.68 20.15 -19.61
C ASP A 411 7.68 19.61 -18.17
N PRO A 412 8.83 19.22 -17.60
CA PRO A 412 8.92 18.69 -16.24
C PRO A 412 8.48 19.69 -15.17
N SER A 413 8.50 21.00 -15.44
CA SER A 413 8.06 22.01 -14.49
C SER A 413 6.53 22.08 -14.35
N GLN A 414 5.80 21.59 -15.35
CA GLN A 414 4.34 21.58 -15.40
C GLN A 414 3.73 20.29 -14.85
N VAL A 415 4.56 19.30 -14.47
CA VAL A 415 4.11 17.97 -14.02
C VAL A 415 4.69 17.67 -12.64
N ASN A 416 3.95 16.91 -11.82
CA ASN A 416 4.49 16.39 -10.56
C ASN A 416 5.76 15.54 -10.80
N LEU A 417 6.80 15.71 -9.98
CA LEU A 417 8.07 15.00 -10.14
C LEU A 417 7.92 13.47 -10.18
N TRP A 418 7.08 12.90 -9.31
CA TRP A 418 6.84 11.46 -9.33
C TRP A 418 6.17 11.04 -10.65
N TYR A 419 5.21 11.84 -11.12
CA TYR A 419 4.45 11.51 -12.31
C TYR A 419 5.29 11.62 -13.58
N TYR A 420 6.10 12.69 -13.65
CA TYR A 420 7.11 12.88 -14.68
C TYR A 420 8.13 11.72 -14.69
N GLU A 421 8.69 11.34 -13.53
CA GLU A 421 9.66 10.25 -13.45
C GLU A 421 9.06 8.89 -13.83
N ARG A 422 7.79 8.65 -13.53
CA ARG A 422 7.07 7.47 -14.05
C ARG A 422 6.96 7.52 -15.57
N ALA A 423 6.43 8.60 -16.13
CA ALA A 423 6.27 8.76 -17.59
C ALA A 423 7.62 8.64 -18.32
N LYS A 424 8.69 9.22 -17.75
CA LYS A 424 10.06 9.13 -18.24
C LYS A 424 10.58 7.70 -18.33
N ARG A 425 10.33 6.87 -17.30
CA ARG A 425 10.69 5.45 -17.32
C ARG A 425 9.95 4.70 -18.42
N LEU A 426 8.64 4.94 -18.57
CA LEU A 426 7.83 4.31 -19.62
C LEU A 426 8.29 4.74 -21.02
N ALA A 427 8.52 6.04 -21.23
CA ALA A 427 9.05 6.58 -22.48
C ALA A 427 10.43 6.02 -22.83
N LYS A 428 11.29 5.75 -21.84
CA LYS A 428 12.57 5.06 -22.04
C LYS A 428 12.35 3.63 -22.56
N VAL A 429 11.39 2.89 -22.00
CA VAL A 429 11.05 1.54 -22.49
C VAL A 429 10.48 1.61 -23.91
N CYS A 430 9.59 2.56 -24.19
CA CYS A 430 9.08 2.83 -25.53
C CYS A 430 10.23 3.09 -26.53
N ALA A 431 11.22 3.92 -26.16
CA ALA A 431 12.38 4.19 -26.99
C ALA A 431 13.23 2.93 -27.27
N MET A 432 13.45 2.08 -26.26
CA MET A 432 14.16 0.81 -26.42
C MET A 432 13.43 -0.15 -27.37
N LYS A 433 12.11 -0.26 -27.25
CA LYS A 433 11.25 -1.09 -28.11
C LYS A 433 11.27 -0.61 -29.56
N VAL A 434 11.23 0.71 -29.79
CA VAL A 434 11.34 1.29 -31.15
C VAL A 434 12.72 1.02 -31.78
N ALA A 435 13.77 1.01 -30.97
CA ALA A 435 15.14 0.77 -31.43
C ALA A 435 15.52 -0.73 -31.52
N GLY A 436 14.60 -1.65 -31.22
CA GLY A 436 14.83 -3.09 -31.32
C GLY A 436 15.71 -3.71 -30.22
N HIS A 437 15.92 -3.00 -29.11
CA HIS A 437 16.82 -3.42 -28.01
C HIS A 437 16.08 -4.15 -26.86
N ALA A 438 15.05 -4.93 -27.16
CA ALA A 438 14.12 -5.40 -26.13
C ALA A 438 13.76 -6.88 -26.21
#